data_AF-A0AAD1SEF5-F1
#
_entry.id   AF-A0AAD1SEF5-F1
#
_cell.length_a   1.000
_cell.length_b   1.000
_cell.length_c   1.000
_cell.angle_alpha   90.00
_cell.angle_beta   90.00
_cell.angle_gamma   90.00
#
_symmetry.space_group_name_H-M   'P 1'
#
loop_
_entity.id
_entity.type
_entity.pdbx_description
1 polymer ?
#
loop_
_entity_poly.entity_id
_entity_poly.type
_entity_poly.pdbx_seq_one_letter_code
_entity_poly.pdbx_strand_id
1 'polypeptide(L)'
;DIGDITWSDHAAVWLTVKDNFAFRGTTPWRLNDTLLQNPEFSHKLNSEIISYFAQNNTPDISPATVWQAHKAVIRGHLISRASYLKRKSNQDYVHLLRSLRDETRAQISQPSPDRQQHIQRIQKQINETHILKTMNIMLRLKLNSYTQGNKARKALASTLRQKQQNAKIPFLFNEQGNKMY
;
A
#
# COMPACT_ATOMS: atom_id res chain seq x y z
N ASP A 1 -11.06 11.26 33.08
CA ASP A 1 -11.87 11.97 34.08
C ASP A 1 -12.48 11.01 35.07
N ILE A 2 -12.62 11.46 36.31
CA ILE A 2 -13.20 10.71 37.41
C ILE A 2 -14.60 11.28 37.63
N GLY A 3 -15.61 10.43 37.60
CA GLY A 3 -17.01 10.79 37.84
C GLY A 3 -17.33 10.88 39.33
N ASP A 4 -18.45 11.52 39.64
CA ASP A 4 -18.85 11.77 41.03
C ASP A 4 -19.29 10.49 41.75
N ILE A 5 -18.91 10.41 43.02
CA ILE A 5 -19.23 9.32 43.93
C ILE A 5 -20.63 9.58 44.50
N THR A 6 -21.65 8.89 43.97
CA THR A 6 -23.05 9.11 44.37
C THR A 6 -23.66 7.94 45.14
N TRP A 7 -23.40 6.69 44.76
CA TRP A 7 -24.07 5.51 45.35
C TRP A 7 -23.14 4.40 45.90
N SER A 8 -21.84 4.44 45.65
CA SER A 8 -20.82 3.51 46.17
C SER A 8 -19.65 4.30 46.73
N ASP A 9 -18.79 3.71 47.57
CA ASP A 9 -17.50 4.26 47.99
C ASP A 9 -16.44 4.35 46.87
N HIS A 10 -16.76 3.89 45.66
CA HIS A 10 -15.91 3.98 44.49
C HIS A 10 -16.40 5.01 43.45
N ALA A 11 -15.48 5.85 42.98
CA ALA A 11 -15.70 6.75 41.84
C ALA A 11 -15.51 6.01 40.53
N ALA A 12 -16.43 6.21 39.59
CA ALA A 12 -16.28 5.65 38.26
C ALA A 12 -15.23 6.45 37.47
N VAL A 13 -14.21 5.77 36.95
CA VAL A 13 -13.11 6.40 36.21
C VAL A 13 -13.23 6.05 34.74
N TRP A 14 -13.19 7.05 33.87
CA TRP A 14 -13.21 6.86 32.42
C TRP A 14 -12.03 7.55 31.75
N LEU A 15 -11.49 6.86 30.75
CA LEU A 15 -10.44 7.34 29.89
C LEU A 15 -10.99 7.57 28.48
N THR A 16 -10.89 8.80 27.98
CA THR A 16 -11.17 9.08 26.58
C THR A 16 -9.89 8.95 25.77
N VAL A 17 -9.76 7.83 25.05
CA VAL A 17 -8.65 7.63 24.11
C VAL A 17 -9.05 8.25 22.77
N LYS A 18 -8.41 9.38 22.41
CA LYS A 18 -8.51 9.92 21.04
C LYS A 18 -7.64 9.09 20.12
N ASP A 19 -8.26 8.17 19.40
CA ASP A 19 -7.56 7.37 18.42
C ASP A 19 -7.27 8.22 17.15
N ASN A 20 -6.02 8.70 17.02
CA ASN A 20 -5.56 9.39 15.81
C ASN A 20 -5.17 8.42 14.69
N PHE A 21 -5.38 7.11 14.85
CA PHE A 21 -5.26 6.19 13.74
C PHE A 21 -6.42 6.45 12.80
N ALA A 22 -6.17 7.23 11.74
CA ALA A 22 -6.97 7.14 10.53
C ALA A 22 -7.02 5.65 10.18
N PHE A 23 -8.15 5.00 10.45
CA PHE A 23 -8.39 3.58 10.18
C PHE A 23 -8.44 3.42 8.66
N ARG A 24 -7.28 3.53 8.02
CA ARG A 24 -7.06 3.09 6.66
C ARG A 24 -7.22 1.58 6.80
N GLY A 25 -8.40 1.07 6.47
CA GLY A 25 -8.72 -0.35 6.60
C GLY A 25 -7.54 -1.20 6.13
N THR A 26 -7.32 -2.34 6.80
CA THR A 26 -6.22 -3.26 6.49
C THR A 26 -6.13 -3.47 5.00
N THR A 27 -5.09 -2.92 4.37
CA THR A 27 -4.90 -3.09 2.94
C THR A 27 -4.64 -4.57 2.73
N PRO A 28 -5.49 -5.28 1.96
CA PRO A 28 -5.27 -6.69 1.72
C PRO A 28 -3.91 -6.82 1.03
N TRP A 29 -3.08 -7.71 1.56
CA TRP A 29 -1.80 -8.02 0.92
C TRP A 29 -2.06 -8.49 -0.51
N ARG A 30 -1.16 -8.06 -1.40
CA ARG A 30 -1.14 -8.49 -2.80
C ARG A 30 0.25 -9.00 -3.11
N LEU A 31 0.29 -10.08 -3.89
CA LEU A 31 1.53 -10.61 -4.42
C LEU A 31 2.20 -9.56 -5.30
N ASN A 32 3.52 -9.46 -5.19
CA ASN A 32 4.34 -8.74 -6.15
C ASN A 32 4.80 -9.73 -7.22
N ASP A 33 4.08 -9.77 -8.34
CA ASP A 33 4.29 -10.77 -9.39
C ASP A 33 5.69 -10.67 -10.04
N THR A 34 6.34 -9.50 -9.95
CA THR A 34 7.71 -9.31 -10.44
C THR A 34 8.73 -10.18 -9.70
N LEU A 35 8.42 -10.65 -8.49
CA LEU A 35 9.27 -11.60 -7.78
C LEU A 35 9.40 -12.93 -8.53
N LEU A 36 8.32 -13.37 -9.18
CA LEU A 36 8.26 -14.64 -9.89
C LEU A 36 8.96 -14.58 -11.25
N GLN A 37 9.28 -13.38 -11.75
CA GLN A 37 10.04 -13.19 -12.99
C GLN A 37 11.52 -13.56 -12.83
N ASN A 38 12.03 -13.62 -11.59
CA ASN A 38 13.40 -14.06 -11.33
C ASN A 38 13.45 -15.60 -11.31
N PRO A 39 14.16 -16.25 -12.27
CA PRO A 39 14.16 -17.72 -12.37
C PRO A 39 14.76 -18.40 -11.14
N GLU A 40 15.84 -17.85 -10.57
CA GLU A 40 16.50 -18.39 -9.38
C GLU A 40 15.54 -18.41 -8.17
N PHE A 41 14.83 -17.31 -7.95
CA PHE A 41 13.84 -17.24 -6.87
C PHE A 41 12.66 -18.17 -7.12
N SER A 42 12.20 -18.28 -8.38
CA SER A 42 11.11 -19.19 -8.77
C SER A 42 11.49 -20.66 -8.52
N HIS A 43 12.71 -21.07 -8.91
CA HIS A 43 13.23 -22.40 -8.63
C HIS A 43 13.32 -22.68 -7.13
N LYS A 44 13.84 -21.73 -6.35
CA LYS A 44 13.89 -21.85 -4.89
C LYS A 44 12.49 -21.98 -4.29
N LEU A 45 11.54 -21.16 -4.73
CA LEU A 45 10.16 -21.23 -4.23
C LEU A 45 9.54 -22.60 -4.55
N ASN A 46 9.77 -23.13 -5.74
CA ASN A 46 9.31 -24.47 -6.12
C ASN A 46 9.91 -25.57 -5.24
N SER A 47 11.21 -25.51 -4.91
CA SER A 47 11.81 -26.49 -4.00
C SER A 47 11.22 -26.41 -2.59
N GLU A 48 10.93 -25.21 -2.09
CA GLU A 48 10.28 -25.00 -0.78
C GLU A 48 8.84 -25.53 -0.78
N ILE A 49 8.10 -25.36 -1.88
CA ILE A 49 6.75 -25.92 -2.05
C ILE A 49 6.79 -27.45 -1.96
N ILE A 50 7.71 -28.08 -2.71
CA ILE A 50 7.86 -29.56 -2.72
C ILE A 50 8.24 -30.06 -1.32
N SER A 51 9.20 -29.41 -0.68
CA SER A 51 9.66 -29.76 0.67
C SER A 51 8.53 -29.64 1.70
N TYR A 52 7.72 -28.58 1.63
CA TYR A 52 6.57 -28.38 2.51
C TYR A 52 5.59 -29.56 2.44
N PHE A 53 5.18 -29.97 1.24
CA PHE A 53 4.23 -31.06 1.08
C PHE A 53 4.82 -32.42 1.47
N ALA A 54 6.10 -32.66 1.21
CA ALA A 54 6.77 -33.89 1.63
C ALA A 54 6.77 -34.06 3.16
N GLN A 55 6.84 -32.96 3.92
CA GLN A 55 6.92 -33.00 5.39
C GLN A 55 5.54 -32.96 6.07
N ASN A 56 4.56 -32.29 5.46
CA ASN A 56 3.29 -31.95 6.12
C ASN A 56 2.08 -32.73 5.60
N ASN A 57 2.23 -33.52 4.52
CA ASN A 57 1.13 -34.34 3.99
C ASN A 57 1.04 -35.70 4.71
N THR A 58 0.66 -35.66 5.98
CA THR A 58 0.46 -36.84 6.83
C THR A 58 -1.02 -37.21 6.92
N PRO A 59 -1.37 -38.50 7.11
CA PRO A 59 -2.75 -38.96 7.18
C PRO A 59 -3.52 -38.37 8.38
N ASP A 60 -2.80 -37.93 9.42
CA ASP A 60 -3.39 -37.36 10.65
C ASP A 60 -3.90 -35.91 10.47
N ILE A 61 -3.45 -35.21 9.42
CA ILE A 61 -3.76 -33.80 9.20
C ILE A 61 -4.72 -33.67 8.02
N SER A 62 -5.81 -32.90 8.22
CA SER A 62 -6.75 -32.66 7.13
C SER A 62 -6.08 -31.95 5.93
N PRO A 63 -6.38 -32.33 4.68
CA PRO A 63 -5.84 -31.66 3.50
C PRO A 63 -6.13 -30.16 3.46
N ALA A 64 -7.27 -29.74 4.03
CA ALA A 64 -7.62 -28.33 4.17
C ALA A 64 -6.63 -27.57 5.05
N THR A 65 -6.26 -28.14 6.22
CA THR A 65 -5.27 -27.56 7.13
C THR A 65 -3.90 -27.46 6.44
N VAL A 66 -3.45 -28.53 5.79
CA VAL A 66 -2.18 -28.55 5.04
C VAL A 66 -2.15 -27.44 4.00
N TRP A 67 -3.24 -27.25 3.24
CA TRP A 67 -3.35 -26.20 2.23
C TRP A 67 -3.36 -24.78 2.81
N GLN A 68 -4.06 -24.54 3.92
CA GLN A 68 -4.06 -23.22 4.55
C GLN A 68 -2.67 -22.85 5.10
N ALA A 69 -2.03 -23.79 5.79
CA ALA A 69 -0.68 -23.60 6.31
C ALA A 69 0.34 -23.41 5.17
N HIS A 70 0.21 -24.17 4.08
CA HIS A 70 1.04 -24.01 2.88
C HIS A 70 1.01 -22.57 2.36
N LYS A 71 -0.19 -22.03 2.15
CA LYS A 71 -0.37 -20.65 1.67
C LYS A 71 0.24 -19.63 2.62
N ALA A 72 0.15 -19.84 3.93
CA ALA A 72 0.76 -18.96 4.93
C ALA A 72 2.30 -18.98 4.84
N VAL A 73 2.89 -20.17 4.71
CA VAL A 73 4.35 -20.37 4.55
C VAL A 73 4.85 -19.67 3.29
N ILE A 74 4.27 -19.99 2.13
CA ILE A 74 4.68 -19.40 0.83
C ILE A 74 4.52 -17.88 0.83
N ARG A 75 3.43 -17.36 1.41
CA ARG A 75 3.26 -15.93 1.60
C ARG A 75 4.36 -15.32 2.48
N GLY A 76 4.78 -16.01 3.53
CA GLY A 76 5.91 -15.61 4.37
C GLY A 76 7.21 -15.46 3.56
N HIS A 77 7.54 -16.46 2.74
CA HIS A 77 8.72 -16.39 1.85
C HIS A 77 8.64 -15.22 0.86
N LEU A 78 7.48 -15.02 0.25
CA LEU A 78 7.25 -13.92 -0.70
C LEU A 78 7.37 -12.54 -0.04
N ILE A 79 6.77 -12.36 1.14
CA ILE A 79 6.89 -11.12 1.92
C ILE A 79 8.33 -10.85 2.33
N SER A 80 9.03 -11.88 2.83
CA SER A 80 10.43 -11.78 3.24
C SER A 80 11.32 -11.34 2.08
N ARG A 81 11.18 -11.99 0.91
CA ARG A 81 11.94 -11.64 -0.29
C ARG A 81 11.61 -10.23 -0.78
N ALA A 82 10.33 -9.86 -0.83
CA ALA A 82 9.90 -8.52 -1.22
C ALA A 82 10.51 -7.44 -0.31
N SER A 83 10.47 -7.68 1.00
CA SER A 83 11.03 -6.78 2.02
C SER A 83 12.55 -6.63 1.86
N TYR A 84 13.26 -7.73 1.66
CA TYR A 84 14.70 -7.72 1.39
C TYR A 84 15.03 -6.89 0.14
N LEU A 85 14.37 -7.15 -1.00
CA LEU A 85 14.64 -6.42 -2.25
C LEU A 85 14.31 -4.93 -2.13
N LYS A 86 13.23 -4.58 -1.42
CA LYS A 86 12.89 -3.18 -1.14
C LYS A 86 13.97 -2.49 -0.31
N ARG A 87 14.49 -3.15 0.73
CA ARG A 87 15.58 -2.63 1.55
C ARG A 87 16.85 -2.43 0.72
N LYS A 88 17.24 -3.44 -0.06
CA LYS A 88 18.41 -3.37 -0.94
C LYS A 88 18.30 -2.24 -1.96
N SER A 89 17.18 -2.15 -2.69
CA SER A 89 16.95 -1.08 -3.66
C SER A 89 16.99 0.33 -3.03
N ASN A 90 16.47 0.47 -1.81
CA ASN A 90 16.56 1.75 -1.09
C ASN A 90 18.00 2.08 -0.68
N GLN A 91 18.78 1.08 -0.24
CA GLN A 91 20.20 1.27 0.07
C GLN A 91 20.99 1.71 -1.17
N ASP A 92 20.78 1.03 -2.30
CA ASP A 92 21.41 1.35 -3.58
C ASP A 92 21.05 2.78 -4.02
N TYR A 93 19.77 3.17 -3.89
CA TYR A 93 19.31 4.51 -4.21
C TYR A 93 19.95 5.60 -3.32
N VAL A 94 20.03 5.35 -2.01
CA VAL A 94 20.70 6.27 -1.07
C VAL A 94 22.18 6.38 -1.37
N HIS A 95 22.83 5.27 -1.74
CA HIS A 95 24.22 5.27 -2.17
C HIS A 95 24.40 6.14 -3.43
N LEU A 96 23.58 5.95 -4.46
CA LEU A 96 23.63 6.77 -5.68
C LEU A 96 23.45 8.27 -5.40
N LEU A 97 22.54 8.65 -4.50
CA LEU A 97 22.36 10.05 -4.10
C LEU A 97 23.59 10.62 -3.38
N ARG A 98 24.24 9.84 -2.52
CA ARG A 98 25.48 10.25 -1.85
C ARG A 98 26.60 10.41 -2.87
N SER A 99 26.80 9.42 -3.74
CA SER A 99 27.81 9.48 -4.82
C SER A 99 27.58 10.70 -5.70
N LEU A 100 26.33 10.97 -6.10
CA LEU A 100 25.98 12.17 -6.88
C LEU A 100 26.40 13.46 -6.18
N ARG A 101 26.08 13.57 -4.88
CA ARG A 101 26.43 14.76 -4.07
C ARG A 101 27.95 14.95 -3.99
N ASP A 102 28.68 13.89 -3.67
CA ASP A 102 30.11 13.96 -3.45
C ASP A 102 30.86 14.23 -4.77
N GLU A 103 30.44 13.61 -5.87
CA GLU A 103 30.98 13.89 -7.22
C GLU A 103 30.67 15.30 -7.70
N THR A 104 29.47 15.82 -7.43
CA THR A 104 29.11 17.20 -7.77
C THR A 104 29.96 18.19 -6.98
N ARG A 105 30.23 17.92 -5.70
CA ARG A 105 31.12 18.76 -4.88
C ARG A 105 32.55 18.74 -5.43
N ALA A 106 33.06 17.57 -5.77
CA ALA A 106 34.39 17.44 -6.37
C ALA A 106 34.49 18.11 -7.74
N GLN A 107 33.42 18.11 -8.54
CA GLN A 107 33.36 18.82 -9.82
C GLN A 107 33.41 20.34 -9.65
N ILE A 108 32.78 20.89 -8.60
CA ILE A 108 32.85 22.33 -8.28
C ILE A 108 34.28 22.72 -7.90
N SER A 109 34.96 21.88 -7.11
CA SER A 109 36.34 22.15 -6.68
C SER A 109 37.37 21.94 -7.79
N GLN A 110 37.19 20.90 -8.61
CA GLN A 110 38.11 20.49 -9.67
C GLN A 110 37.31 20.00 -10.89
N PRO A 111 37.01 20.90 -11.84
CA PRO A 111 36.26 20.54 -13.03
C PRO A 111 37.00 19.51 -13.87
N SER A 112 36.35 18.39 -14.17
CA SER A 112 36.87 17.37 -15.09
C SER A 112 35.78 16.89 -16.04
N PRO A 113 36.08 16.72 -17.34
CA PRO A 113 35.12 16.18 -18.30
C PRO A 113 34.75 14.72 -18.00
N ASP A 114 35.69 13.91 -17.50
CA ASP A 114 35.42 12.51 -17.13
C ASP A 114 34.47 12.43 -15.93
N ARG A 115 34.71 13.28 -14.91
CA ARG A 115 33.82 13.37 -13.74
C ARG A 115 32.42 13.84 -14.12
N GLN A 116 32.30 14.79 -15.04
CA GLN A 116 31.00 15.22 -15.58
C GLN A 116 30.26 14.06 -16.26
N GLN A 117 30.95 13.23 -17.06
CA GLN A 117 30.34 12.03 -17.63
C GLN A 117 29.89 11.04 -16.55
N HIS A 118 30.69 10.85 -15.49
CA HIS A 118 30.32 9.98 -14.38
C HIS A 118 29.06 10.48 -13.66
N ILE A 119 28.95 11.79 -13.38
CA ILE A 119 27.75 12.42 -12.82
C ILE A 119 26.52 12.16 -13.69
N GLN A 120 26.63 12.33 -15.00
CA GLN A 120 25.53 12.06 -15.94
C GLN A 120 25.09 10.59 -15.89
N ARG A 121 26.03 9.65 -15.76
CA ARG A 121 25.71 8.22 -15.60
C ARG A 121 24.93 7.96 -14.30
N ILE A 122 25.33 8.55 -13.18
CA ILE A 122 24.61 8.42 -11.89
C ILE A 122 23.20 9.01 -12.01
N GLN A 123 23.07 10.20 -12.59
CA GLN A 123 21.77 10.85 -12.82
C GLN A 123 20.86 9.98 -13.69
N LYS A 124 21.40 9.35 -14.74
CA LYS A 124 20.66 8.42 -15.59
C LYS A 124 20.14 7.22 -14.80
N GLN A 125 20.98 6.58 -13.98
CA GLN A 125 20.57 5.44 -13.14
C GLN A 125 19.46 5.80 -12.14
N ILE A 126 19.55 6.99 -11.53
CA ILE A 126 18.51 7.52 -10.65
C ILE A 126 17.21 7.71 -11.43
N ASN A 127 17.27 8.32 -12.62
CA ASN A 127 16.10 8.56 -13.46
C ASN A 127 15.43 7.26 -13.91
N GLU A 128 16.21 6.26 -14.34
CA GLU A 128 15.70 4.92 -14.68
C GLU A 128 14.93 4.29 -13.52
N THR A 129 15.44 4.41 -12.29
CA THR A 129 14.75 3.93 -11.08
C THR A 129 13.42 4.65 -10.86
N HIS A 130 13.36 5.97 -11.07
CA HIS A 130 12.13 6.74 -10.97
C HIS A 130 11.11 6.35 -12.05
N ILE A 131 11.56 6.19 -13.30
CA ILE A 131 10.72 5.77 -14.43
C ILE A 131 10.05 4.42 -14.12
N LEU A 132 10.82 3.43 -13.66
CA LEU A 132 10.28 2.11 -13.32
C LEU A 132 9.23 2.19 -12.19
N LYS A 133 9.45 3.02 -11.16
CA LYS A 133 8.46 3.24 -10.09
C LYS A 133 7.19 3.89 -10.62
N THR A 134 7.32 4.92 -11.45
CA THR A 134 6.19 5.63 -12.07
C THR A 134 5.39 4.71 -12.99
N MET A 135 6.05 3.90 -13.81
CA MET A 135 5.39 2.90 -14.66
C MET A 135 4.56 1.90 -13.84
N ASN A 136 5.12 1.39 -12.73
CA ASN A 136 4.40 0.49 -11.83
C ASN A 136 3.15 1.14 -11.22
N ILE A 137 3.24 2.40 -10.81
CA ILE A 137 2.09 3.16 -10.28
C ILE A 137 1.05 3.34 -11.38
N MET A 138 1.48 3.72 -12.60
CA MET A 138 0.59 3.93 -13.74
C MET A 138 -0.16 2.64 -14.12
N LEU A 139 0.53 1.50 -14.17
CA LEU A 139 -0.08 0.19 -14.42
C LEU A 139 -1.14 -0.15 -13.36
N ARG A 140 -0.83 0.10 -12.08
CA ARG A 140 -1.78 -0.10 -10.98
C ARG A 140 -3.00 0.81 -11.10
N LEU A 141 -2.80 2.08 -11.46
CA LEU A 141 -3.90 3.03 -11.69
C LEU A 141 -4.78 2.61 -12.86
N LYS A 142 -4.17 2.13 -13.96
CA LYS A 142 -4.90 1.61 -15.13
C LYS A 142 -5.72 0.36 -14.77
N LEU A 143 -5.13 -0.59 -14.05
CA LEU A 143 -5.84 -1.77 -13.55
C LEU A 143 -6.98 -1.39 -12.60
N ASN A 144 -6.73 -0.42 -11.73
CA ASN A 144 -7.73 0.10 -10.82
C ASN A 144 -8.89 0.75 -11.58
N SER A 145 -8.60 1.56 -12.60
CA SER A 145 -9.61 2.15 -13.48
C SER A 145 -10.41 1.08 -14.22
N TYR A 146 -9.76 0.08 -14.80
CA TYR A 146 -10.45 -1.01 -15.50
C TYR A 146 -11.39 -1.82 -14.57
N THR A 147 -10.89 -2.25 -13.42
CA THR A 147 -11.66 -3.07 -12.46
C THR A 147 -12.80 -2.29 -11.77
N GLN A 148 -12.73 -0.96 -11.78
CA GLN A 148 -13.66 -0.09 -11.06
C GLN A 148 -14.50 0.80 -11.98
N GLY A 149 -14.16 0.93 -13.25
CA GLY A 149 -14.80 1.83 -14.20
C GLY A 149 -16.27 1.50 -14.44
N ASN A 150 -16.60 0.20 -14.46
CA ASN A 150 -17.99 -0.26 -14.60
C ASN A 150 -18.73 -0.38 -13.25
N LYS A 151 -18.05 -0.15 -12.12
CA LYS A 151 -18.66 -0.25 -10.79
C LYS A 151 -19.13 1.13 -10.36
N ALA A 152 -20.43 1.35 -10.43
CA ALA A 152 -21.16 2.42 -9.75
C ALA A 152 -20.83 2.45 -8.25
N ARG A 153 -19.72 3.10 -7.87
CA ARG A 153 -19.22 3.10 -6.49
C ARG A 153 -19.93 4.14 -5.63
N LYS A 154 -19.43 4.32 -4.41
CA LYS A 154 -19.79 5.38 -3.48
C LYS A 154 -19.92 6.75 -4.15
N ALA A 155 -19.11 7.06 -5.17
CA ALA A 155 -19.26 8.28 -5.96
C ALA A 155 -20.62 8.36 -6.65
N LEU A 156 -21.03 7.35 -7.44
CA LEU A 156 -22.36 7.33 -8.05
C LEU A 156 -23.46 7.28 -7.00
N ALA A 157 -23.31 6.46 -5.95
CA ALA A 157 -24.28 6.42 -4.86
C ALA A 157 -24.42 7.78 -4.15
N SER A 158 -23.32 8.53 -4.00
CA SER A 158 -23.30 9.88 -3.45
C SER A 158 -23.96 10.88 -4.39
N THR A 159 -23.66 10.82 -5.68
CA THR A 159 -24.31 11.65 -6.71
C THR A 159 -25.81 11.39 -6.78
N LEU A 160 -26.24 10.11 -6.71
CA LEU A 160 -27.66 9.74 -6.68
C LEU A 160 -28.35 10.23 -5.41
N ARG A 161 -27.71 10.08 -4.25
CA ARG A 161 -28.24 10.64 -2.97
C ARG A 161 -28.37 12.15 -3.03
N GLN A 162 -27.40 12.85 -3.60
CA GLN A 162 -27.44 14.29 -3.77
C GLN A 162 -28.54 14.73 -4.73
N LYS A 163 -28.71 14.02 -5.86
CA LYS A 163 -29.85 14.23 -6.77
C LYS A 163 -31.19 14.03 -6.06
N GLN A 164 -31.33 12.97 -5.25
CA GLN A 164 -32.55 12.74 -4.47
C GLN A 164 -32.80 13.83 -3.42
N GLN A 165 -31.76 14.34 -2.74
CA GLN A 165 -31.89 15.44 -1.80
C GLN A 165 -32.31 16.73 -2.51
N ASN A 166 -31.71 17.05 -3.66
CA ASN A 166 -32.04 18.25 -4.42
C ASN A 166 -33.42 18.18 -5.10
N ALA A 167 -33.91 16.97 -5.39
CA ALA A 167 -35.26 16.76 -5.94
C ALA A 167 -36.36 16.81 -4.86
N LYS A 168 -36.00 16.75 -3.57
CA LYS A 168 -36.97 16.99 -2.50
C LYS A 168 -37.26 18.49 -2.44
N ILE A 169 -38.51 18.85 -2.69
CA ILE A 169 -39.01 20.20 -2.39
C ILE A 169 -39.37 20.18 -0.90
N PRO A 170 -38.58 20.86 -0.03
CA PRO A 170 -38.84 20.81 1.39
C PRO A 170 -40.08 21.62 1.74
N PHE A 171 -40.31 22.73 1.02
CA PHE A 171 -41.31 23.73 1.34
C PHE A 171 -41.93 24.36 0.10
N LEU A 172 -43.20 24.75 0.22
CA LEU A 172 -43.94 25.46 -0.83
C LEU A 172 -44.31 26.86 -0.34
N PHE A 173 -44.14 27.87 -1.19
CA PHE A 173 -44.46 29.26 -0.89
C PHE A 173 -45.63 29.74 -1.76
N ASN A 174 -46.51 30.56 -1.19
CA ASN A 174 -47.57 31.22 -1.94
C ASN A 174 -47.05 32.50 -2.64
N GLU A 175 -47.88 33.12 -3.48
CA GLU A 175 -47.52 34.34 -4.24
C GLU A 175 -47.16 35.54 -3.35
N GLN A 176 -47.54 35.49 -2.06
CA GLN A 176 -47.26 36.51 -1.05
C GLN A 176 -45.97 36.22 -0.26
N GLY A 177 -45.25 35.14 -0.60
CA GLY A 177 -43.99 34.74 0.04
C GLY A 177 -44.16 33.98 1.36
N ASN A 178 -45.39 33.61 1.73
CA ASN A 178 -45.65 32.86 2.95
C ASN A 178 -45.50 31.35 2.72
N LYS A 179 -44.85 30.70 3.68
CA LYS A 179 -44.60 29.26 3.66
C LYS A 179 -45.88 28.48 3.99
N MET A 180 -46.31 27.62 3.07
CA MET A 180 -47.58 26.87 3.18
C MET A 180 -47.39 25.48 3.78
N TYR A 181 -46.28 24.81 3.45
CA TYR A 181 -45.79 23.57 4.05
C TYR A 181 -44.27 23.67 4.13
#